data_AF-A0A0A9ZFW3-F1
#
_entry.id   AF-A0A0A9ZFW3-F1
#
_cell.length_a   1.000
_cell.length_b   1.000
_cell.length_c   1.000
_cell.angle_alpha   90.00
_cell.angle_beta   90.00
_cell.angle_gamma   90.00
#
_symmetry.space_group_name_H-M   'P 1'
#
loop_
_entity.id
_entity.type
_entity.pdbx_description
1 polymer ?
#
loop_
_entity_poly.entity_id
_entity_poly.type
_entity_poly.pdbx_seq_one_letter_code
_entity_poly.pdbx_strand_id
1 'polypeptide(L)'
;MKLKIKGDIVTLGVRVEPTRVVGTYVEPREWNALIQQPDVIVIDTRNEYEFRVGTFRGAINPHIRRFTQFPDFLRLHLEQWRDKKIAMFCTGGIRCEKSTSLAL
;
A
#
# COMPACT_ATOMS: atom_id res chain seq x y z
N MET A 1 0.49 1.62 29.71
CA MET A 1 -0.46 1.38 28.59
C MET A 1 -0.93 2.72 28.05
N LYS A 2 -0.96 2.94 26.72
CA LYS A 2 -1.49 4.17 26.10
C LYS A 2 -2.69 3.83 25.22
N LEU A 3 -3.84 4.44 25.47
CA LEU A 3 -5.04 4.35 24.63
C LEU A 3 -5.20 5.66 23.84
N LYS A 4 -5.56 5.57 22.55
CA LYS A 4 -5.87 6.74 21.73
C LYS A 4 -7.17 6.50 20.98
N ILE A 5 -8.14 7.38 21.17
CA ILE A 5 -9.37 7.40 20.39
C ILE A 5 -9.12 8.27 19.16
N LYS A 6 -9.43 7.74 17.98
CA LYS A 6 -9.29 8.41 16.69
C LYS A 6 -10.52 8.08 15.85
N GLY A 7 -10.96 9.03 15.02
CA GLY A 7 -12.02 8.77 14.05
C GLY A 7 -11.60 7.76 12.97
N ASP A 8 -10.28 7.52 12.84
CA ASP A 8 -9.71 6.59 11.89
C ASP A 8 -8.51 5.89 12.54
N ILE A 9 -8.49 4.55 12.50
CA ILE A 9 -7.42 3.74 13.15
C ILE A 9 -6.07 4.01 12.46
N VAL A 10 -6.08 4.13 11.14
CA VAL A 10 -4.95 4.58 10.32
C VAL A 10 -5.47 5.60 9.31
N THR A 11 -4.97 6.83 9.37
CA THR A 11 -5.51 7.94 8.58
C THR A 11 -4.95 7.92 7.15
N LEU A 12 -5.82 7.70 6.17
CA LEU A 12 -5.52 7.82 4.74
C LEU A 12 -5.90 9.21 4.18
N GLY A 13 -6.79 9.94 4.85
CA GLY A 13 -7.19 11.30 4.44
C GLY A 13 -8.27 11.36 3.36
N VAL A 14 -8.66 10.21 2.80
CA VAL A 14 -9.81 10.04 1.91
C VAL A 14 -10.73 8.95 2.45
N ARG A 15 -12.02 9.03 2.10
CA ARG A 15 -13.01 8.04 2.50
C ARG A 15 -12.83 6.76 1.68
N VAL A 16 -12.69 5.64 2.37
CA VAL A 16 -12.57 4.28 1.80
C VAL A 16 -13.42 3.31 2.63
N GLU A 17 -13.83 2.19 2.03
CA GLU A 17 -14.66 1.17 2.67
C GLU A 17 -13.93 -0.20 2.69
N PRO A 18 -12.85 -0.34 3.49
CA PRO A 18 -12.02 -1.56 3.52
C PRO A 18 -12.72 -2.78 4.12
N THR A 19 -13.96 -2.64 4.58
CA THR A 19 -14.82 -3.77 4.99
C THR A 19 -15.67 -4.32 3.85
N ARG A 20 -15.76 -3.60 2.73
CA ARG A 20 -16.60 -3.97 1.57
C ARG A 20 -15.78 -4.23 0.32
N VAL A 21 -14.79 -3.38 0.06
CA VAL A 21 -13.95 -3.44 -1.14
C VAL A 21 -12.50 -3.38 -0.73
N VAL A 22 -11.78 -4.46 -0.97
CA VAL A 22 -10.33 -4.60 -0.75
C VAL A 22 -9.73 -5.40 -1.89
N GLY A 23 -8.41 -5.28 -2.05
CA GLY A 23 -7.65 -6.07 -3.00
C GLY A 23 -7.63 -7.57 -2.67
N THR A 24 -6.91 -8.31 -3.50
CA THR A 24 -6.67 -9.73 -3.27
C THR A 24 -5.58 -9.93 -2.22
N TYR A 25 -5.88 -10.70 -1.18
CA TYR A 25 -4.89 -11.14 -0.22
C TYR A 25 -3.95 -12.17 -0.85
N VAL A 26 -2.67 -12.04 -0.56
CA VAL A 26 -1.62 -12.94 -1.06
C VAL A 26 -0.95 -13.57 0.14
N GLU A 27 -0.90 -14.90 0.17
CA GLU A 27 -0.24 -15.62 1.26
C GLU A 27 1.28 -15.37 1.23
N PRO A 28 1.97 -15.34 2.38
CA PRO A 28 3.41 -15.09 2.44
C PRO A 28 4.24 -16.03 1.55
N ARG A 29 3.78 -17.28 1.38
CA ARG A 29 4.43 -18.29 0.51
C ARG A 29 4.35 -17.95 -0.98
N GLU A 30 3.35 -17.18 -1.39
CA GLU A 30 3.10 -16.79 -2.78
C GLU A 30 3.68 -15.40 -3.10
N TRP A 31 3.86 -14.56 -2.07
CA TRP A 31 4.35 -13.19 -2.20
C TRP A 31 5.66 -13.10 -2.98
N ASN A 32 6.65 -13.92 -2.62
CA ASN A 32 7.96 -13.87 -3.27
C ASN A 32 7.91 -14.23 -4.75
N ALA A 33 7.02 -15.14 -5.15
CA ALA A 33 6.82 -15.49 -6.55
C ALA A 33 6.10 -14.38 -7.30
N LEU A 34 5.11 -13.73 -6.67
CA LEU A 34 4.38 -12.61 -7.25
C LEU A 34 5.30 -11.41 -7.56
N ILE A 35 6.11 -10.97 -6.59
CA ILE A 35 6.94 -9.77 -6.74
C ILE A 35 8.13 -9.95 -7.70
N GLN A 36 8.41 -11.18 -8.14
CA GLN A 36 9.44 -11.48 -9.14
C GLN A 36 8.89 -11.45 -10.58
N GLN A 37 7.57 -11.37 -10.75
CA GLN A 37 6.97 -11.32 -12.08
C GLN A 37 7.24 -9.95 -12.74
N PRO A 38 7.63 -9.91 -14.02
CA PRO A 38 8.02 -8.67 -14.71
C PRO A 38 6.84 -7.72 -14.97
N ASP A 39 5.61 -8.23 -14.95
CA ASP A 39 4.36 -7.47 -15.14
C ASP A 39 3.77 -6.94 -13.82
N VAL A 40 4.43 -7.20 -12.68
CA VAL A 40 3.98 -6.79 -11.36
C VAL A 40 4.73 -5.55 -10.89
N ILE A 41 3.96 -4.52 -10.56
CA ILE A 41 4.45 -3.32 -9.87
C ILE A 41 4.36 -3.56 -8.38
N VAL A 42 5.48 -3.43 -7.69
CA VAL A 42 5.56 -3.60 -6.24
C VAL A 42 5.62 -2.22 -5.60
N ILE A 43 4.70 -1.91 -4.69
CA ILE A 43 4.62 -0.61 -4.01
C ILE A 43 4.77 -0.80 -2.51
N ASP A 44 5.74 -0.08 -1.93
CA ASP A 44 5.88 0.02 -0.49
C ASP A 44 4.97 1.13 0.04
N THR A 45 3.88 0.78 0.73
CA THR A 45 2.91 1.77 1.24
C THR A 45 3.36 2.44 2.54
N ARG A 46 4.60 2.16 2.98
CA ARG A 46 5.15 2.69 4.23
C ARG A 46 5.74 4.08 4.05
N ASN A 47 6.06 4.73 5.16
CA ASN A 47 6.72 6.03 5.12
C ASN A 47 8.19 5.88 4.70
N GLU A 48 8.77 6.97 4.18
CA GLU A 48 10.15 7.04 3.68
C GLU A 48 11.18 6.48 4.68
N TYR A 49 11.01 6.74 5.97
CA TYR A 49 11.94 6.22 6.98
C TYR A 49 11.92 4.69 7.07
N GLU A 50 10.77 4.05 6.90
CA GLU A 50 10.62 2.58 6.94
C GLU A 50 11.23 1.95 5.69
N PHE A 51 11.04 2.59 4.53
CA PHE A 51 11.64 2.16 3.27
C PHE A 51 13.17 2.18 3.34
N ARG A 52 13.76 3.25 3.90
CA ARG A 52 15.23 3.40 4.01
C ARG A 52 15.89 2.36 4.90
N VAL A 53 15.17 1.82 5.89
CA VAL A 53 15.67 0.72 6.74
C VAL A 53 15.76 -0.59 5.95
N GLY A 54 14.91 -0.76 4.93
CA GLY A 54 14.91 -1.91 4.05
C GLY A 54 13.54 -2.10 3.40
N THR A 55 13.54 -2.63 2.19
CA THR A 55 12.32 -2.86 1.39
C THR A 55 12.49 -4.12 0.51
N PHE A 56 11.42 -4.55 -0.14
CA PHE A 56 11.53 -5.61 -1.16
C PHE A 56 12.27 -5.08 -2.40
N ARG A 57 13.03 -5.97 -3.05
CA ARG A 57 13.78 -5.62 -4.26
C ARG A 57 12.82 -5.16 -5.36
N GLY A 58 13.13 -4.02 -5.98
CA GLY A 58 12.31 -3.46 -7.06
C GLY A 58 11.04 -2.74 -6.58
N ALA A 59 10.80 -2.66 -5.26
CA ALA A 59 9.66 -1.91 -4.73
C ALA A 59 9.80 -0.41 -4.98
N ILE A 60 8.73 0.20 -5.45
CA ILE A 60 8.61 1.64 -5.63
C ILE A 60 8.43 2.31 -4.26
N ASN A 61 9.26 3.31 -3.99
CA ASN A 61 9.11 4.20 -2.85
C ASN A 61 8.17 5.36 -3.24
N PRO A 62 7.03 5.54 -2.57
CA PRO A 62 6.14 6.67 -2.83
C PRO A 62 6.67 8.00 -2.26
N HIS A 63 7.81 7.99 -1.55
CA HIS A 63 8.45 9.15 -0.95
C HIS A 63 7.53 9.94 0.00
N ILE A 64 6.65 9.24 0.71
CA ILE A 64 5.70 9.83 1.65
C ILE A 64 6.26 9.88 3.06
N ARG A 65 5.97 10.98 3.79
CA ARG A 65 6.26 11.10 5.23
C ARG A 65 5.06 10.71 6.08
N ARG A 66 3.86 10.77 5.51
CA ARG A 66 2.58 10.41 6.14
C ARG A 66 1.75 9.62 5.16
N PHE A 67 1.03 8.61 5.66
CA PHE A 67 0.14 7.78 4.84
C PHE A 67 -0.99 8.58 4.17
N THR A 68 -1.35 9.73 4.71
CA THR A 68 -2.30 10.67 4.09
C THR A 68 -1.86 11.22 2.73
N GLN A 69 -0.57 11.09 2.38
CA GLN A 69 -0.02 11.53 1.10
C GLN A 69 -0.06 10.41 0.04
N PHE A 70 -0.38 9.17 0.44
CA PHE A 70 -0.44 8.03 -0.48
C PHE A 70 -1.50 8.20 -1.59
N PRO A 71 -2.71 8.77 -1.34
CA PRO A 71 -3.69 8.97 -2.40
C PRO A 71 -3.18 9.85 -3.54
N ASP A 72 -2.42 10.90 -3.24
CA ASP A 72 -1.83 11.78 -4.25
C ASP A 72 -0.80 11.04 -5.09
N PHE A 73 0.07 10.26 -4.45
CA PHE A 73 1.02 9.39 -5.14
C PHE A 73 0.30 8.43 -6.09
N LEU A 74 -0.73 7.73 -5.60
CA LEU A 74 -1.47 6.76 -6.41
C LEU A 74 -2.14 7.45 -7.60
N ARG A 75 -2.82 8.59 -7.40
CA ARG A 75 -3.51 9.33 -8.47
C ARG A 75 -2.55 9.77 -9.59
N LEU A 76 -1.32 10.13 -9.27
CA LEU A 76 -0.31 10.52 -10.26
C LEU A 76 0.19 9.34 -11.11
N HIS A 77 0.06 8.10 -10.62
CA HIS A 77 0.64 6.91 -11.25
C HIS A 77 -0.42 5.90 -11.71
N LEU A 78 -1.69 6.02 -11.33
CA LEU A 78 -2.69 5.00 -11.61
C LEU A 78 -2.98 4.86 -13.11
N GLU A 79 -3.01 5.97 -13.85
CA GLU A 79 -3.25 5.98 -15.29
C GLU A 79 -2.23 5.14 -16.08
N GLN A 80 -0.94 5.28 -15.75
CA GLN A 80 0.15 4.54 -16.41
C GLN A 80 0.22 3.06 -15.99
N TRP A 81 -0.52 2.66 -14.95
CA TRP A 81 -0.52 1.31 -14.38
C TRP A 81 -1.84 0.57 -14.59
N ARG A 82 -2.77 1.14 -15.35
CA ARG A 82 -4.13 0.61 -15.55
C ARG A 82 -4.16 -0.85 -16.00
N ASP A 83 -3.20 -1.27 -16.82
CA ASP A 83 -3.11 -2.64 -17.36
C ASP A 83 -2.09 -3.53 -16.63
N LYS A 84 -1.56 -3.07 -15.49
CA LYS A 84 -0.51 -3.77 -14.73
C LYS A 84 -1.05 -4.30 -13.41
N LYS A 85 -0.47 -5.41 -12.95
CA LYS A 85 -0.75 -5.93 -11.61
C LYS A 85 -0.02 -5.08 -10.58
N ILE A 86 -0.71 -4.66 -9.53
CA ILE A 86 -0.11 -3.88 -8.43
C ILE A 86 -0.10 -4.73 -7.16
N ALA A 87 1.09 -5.02 -6.65
CA ALA A 87 1.33 -5.67 -5.37
C ALA A 87 1.72 -4.63 -4.32
N MET A 88 0.94 -4.51 -3.24
CA MET A 88 1.17 -3.55 -2.16
C MET A 88 1.51 -4.26 -0.86
N PHE A 89 2.46 -3.74 -0.10
CA PHE A 89 2.77 -4.24 1.24
C PHE A 89 2.98 -3.11 2.26
N CYS A 90 2.82 -3.47 3.53
CA CYS A 90 3.18 -2.67 4.69
C CYS A 90 3.62 -3.60 5.84
N THR A 91 3.87 -3.06 7.03
CA THR A 91 4.37 -3.83 8.17
C THR A 91 3.41 -4.91 8.68
N GLY A 92 2.10 -4.67 8.62
CA GLY A 92 1.09 -5.54 9.28
C GLY A 92 -0.28 -5.49 8.64
N GLY A 93 -0.36 -5.28 7.33
CA GLY A 93 -1.60 -5.32 6.54
C GLY A 93 -2.50 -4.08 6.59
N ILE A 94 -2.67 -3.41 7.73
CA ILE A 94 -3.73 -2.37 7.88
C ILE A 94 -3.67 -1.19 6.89
N ARG A 95 -2.47 -0.80 6.41
CA ARG A 95 -2.34 0.22 5.35
C ARG A 95 -2.74 -0.34 3.98
N CYS A 96 -2.43 -1.60 3.72
CA CYS A 96 -2.83 -2.31 2.50
C CYS A 96 -4.34 -2.43 2.37
N GLU A 97 -5.07 -2.66 3.47
CA GLU A 97 -6.53 -2.66 3.49
C GLU A 97 -7.10 -1.37 2.87
N LYS A 98 -6.58 -0.23 3.33
CA LYS A 98 -7.04 1.08 2.87
C LYS A 98 -6.52 1.44 1.49
N SER A 99 -5.26 1.14 1.19
CA SER A 99 -4.65 1.50 -0.09
C SER A 99 -5.21 0.68 -1.25
N THR A 100 -5.50 -0.61 -1.03
CA THR A 100 -6.14 -1.46 -2.05
C THR A 100 -7.60 -1.07 -2.24
N SER A 101 -8.33 -0.76 -1.17
CA SER A 101 -9.69 -0.21 -1.26
C SER A 101 -9.76 1.09 -2.05
N LEU A 102 -8.72 1.94 -1.97
CA LEU A 102 -8.62 3.16 -2.77
C LEU A 102 -8.31 2.90 -4.24
N ALA A 103 -7.56 1.83 -4.54
CA ALA A 103 -7.08 1.53 -5.88
C ALA A 103 -8.10 0.80 -6.77
N LEU A 104 -9.21 0.33 -6.17
CA LEU A 104 -10.32 -0.36 -6.82
C LEU A 104 -11.49 0.60 -7.03
#